data_AF-A0A356D8Q0-F1
#
_entry.id   AF-A0A356D8Q0-F1
#
_cell.length_a   1.000
_cell.length_b   1.000
_cell.length_c   1.000
_cell.angle_alpha   90.00
_cell.angle_beta   90.00
_cell.angle_gamma   90.00
#
_symmetry.space_group_name_H-M   'P 1'
#
loop_
_entity.id
_entity.type
_entity.pdbx_description
1 polymer ?
#
loop_
_entity_poly.entity_id
_entity_poly.type
_entity_poly.pdbx_seq_one_letter_code
_entity_poly.pdbx_strand_id
1 'polypeptide(L)'
;MAIMKQWQKTGYPARLWHPIANGAIQCELCPRACKIKLGRVGTCKMRRNEEGKLVTLNYGKSVPMTQESIETEAVYHYAPGERILSLGNIGCMLRCDFCQNWSTSQARYVQDNNVAYYSPEEVVNYALKHNIRVLSWTYNDPIVWHEFVMDTAKLAREKGLKNLYKSAFYISEKGIDELLTVMDIFSISLKSMQDSFYRKHTGGRLRPVLDGIKQVYDARKGTNYPHLEVSNLCVTERNDSLDETRKVSDWMLKHLDADIPLHYVRFHPDYQYTHVERTSIPFLEQARLQAISDGMRYVYVGNVFDTTSANSYCPECQTLLVKRSGLIAEPHLDNGHCPSCHFKTSIIMPWEKSNADKQSVTIPDGLICIHHTFRGPVQACHIEQVNESEIFYQFVAKDGSPVGTINTNSCTRFMLSKSDAKSTGIRLYHRENEPCQLFEVYDRAHFPVTEVEKTHQGSENVPVTFIPLKGR
;
A
#
# COMPACT_ATOMS: atom_id res chain seq x y z
N MET A 1 1.48 -21.67 29.31
CA MET A 1 2.16 -20.56 28.60
C MET A 1 1.96 -20.78 27.11
N ALA A 2 1.53 -19.76 26.35
CA ALA A 2 1.51 -19.91 24.90
C ALA A 2 2.94 -20.13 24.39
N ILE A 3 3.13 -21.14 23.55
CA ILE A 3 4.44 -21.45 22.95
C ILE A 3 4.87 -20.23 22.13
N MET A 4 6.08 -19.73 22.39
CA MET A 4 6.66 -18.62 21.65
C MET A 4 6.94 -19.05 20.21
N LYS A 5 6.41 -18.29 19.24
CA LYS A 5 6.56 -18.60 17.80
C LYS A 5 8.02 -18.43 17.37
N GLN A 6 8.46 -19.16 16.36
CA GLN A 6 9.86 -19.11 15.89
C GLN A 6 10.27 -17.68 15.50
N TRP A 7 9.39 -16.96 14.79
CA TRP A 7 9.67 -15.57 14.40
C TRP A 7 9.86 -14.62 15.60
N GLN A 8 9.45 -15.00 16.81
CA GLN A 8 9.61 -14.18 18.03
C GLN A 8 10.88 -14.49 18.82
N LYS A 9 11.66 -15.50 18.41
CA LYS A 9 12.85 -15.96 19.13
C LYS A 9 14.03 -15.00 19.02
N THR A 10 14.18 -14.34 17.87
CA THR A 10 15.30 -13.42 17.61
C THR A 10 14.85 -11.96 17.64
N GLY A 11 15.64 -11.12 18.29
CA GLY A 11 15.51 -9.66 18.29
C GLY A 11 16.69 -8.99 17.59
N TYR A 12 16.47 -7.78 17.10
CA TYR A 12 17.50 -6.90 16.53
C TYR A 12 17.54 -5.59 17.33
N PRO A 13 18.71 -4.98 17.60
CA PRO A 13 18.80 -3.73 18.36
C PRO A 13 17.88 -2.64 17.81
N ALA A 14 17.02 -2.07 18.67
CA ALA A 14 16.10 -1.01 18.25
C ALA A 14 16.67 0.38 18.59
N ARG A 15 16.21 1.38 17.84
CA ARG A 15 16.49 2.81 18.01
C ARG A 15 15.38 3.50 18.80
N LEU A 16 15.60 4.78 19.13
CA LEU A 16 14.63 5.67 19.76
C LEU A 16 14.10 5.14 21.11
N TRP A 17 15.01 4.98 22.07
CA TRP A 17 14.67 4.61 23.43
C TRP A 17 15.76 5.04 24.42
N HIS A 18 15.43 5.03 25.71
CA HIS A 18 16.40 5.22 26.77
C HIS A 18 16.08 4.31 27.98
N PRO A 19 17.09 3.90 28.77
CA PRO A 19 16.86 3.14 29.99
C PRO A 19 16.15 4.00 31.05
N ILE A 20 15.31 3.36 31.87
CA ILE A 20 14.66 3.95 33.04
C ILE A 20 14.86 3.03 34.26
N ALA A 21 14.35 3.43 35.43
CA ALA A 21 14.57 2.70 36.69
C ALA A 21 14.16 1.21 36.61
N ASN A 22 14.84 0.37 37.40
CA ASN A 22 14.56 -1.05 37.59
C ASN A 22 14.69 -1.92 36.32
N GLY A 23 15.65 -1.60 35.44
CA GLY A 23 15.91 -2.35 34.21
C GLY A 23 14.79 -2.24 33.16
N ALA A 24 13.84 -1.33 33.36
CA ALA A 24 12.85 -0.99 32.35
C ALA A 24 13.44 -0.02 31.33
N ILE A 25 12.78 0.09 30.17
CA ILE A 25 13.14 1.04 29.12
C ILE A 25 11.94 1.90 28.74
N GLN A 26 12.20 3.05 28.16
CA GLN A 26 11.21 3.96 27.58
C GLN A 26 11.40 3.96 26.07
N CYS A 27 10.45 3.38 25.33
CA CYS A 27 10.44 3.41 23.87
C CYS A 27 9.81 4.71 23.37
N GLU A 28 10.46 5.39 22.43
CA GLU A 28 10.08 6.71 21.90
C GLU A 28 9.74 6.70 20.40
N LEU A 29 9.68 5.53 19.75
CA LEU A 29 9.36 5.42 18.32
C LEU A 29 7.98 6.00 17.96
N CYS A 30 7.01 5.92 18.87
CA CYS A 30 5.64 6.37 18.61
C CYS A 30 5.07 7.16 19.78
N PRO A 31 3.95 7.88 19.58
CA PRO A 31 3.33 8.72 20.61
C PRO A 31 2.87 7.96 21.86
N ARG A 32 2.85 6.62 21.84
CA ARG A 32 2.50 5.84 23.04
C ARG A 32 3.56 5.87 24.13
N ALA A 33 4.81 6.19 23.79
CA ALA A 33 5.91 6.28 24.74
C ALA A 33 5.88 5.09 25.73
N CYS A 34 6.01 3.85 25.24
CA CYS A 34 5.82 2.67 26.10
C CYS A 34 6.95 2.54 27.14
N LYS A 35 6.57 2.40 28.42
CA LYS A 35 7.47 1.95 29.50
C LYS A 35 7.49 0.43 29.54
N ILE A 36 8.57 -0.20 29.07
CA ILE A 36 8.66 -1.65 28.88
C ILE A 36 9.57 -2.24 29.95
N LYS A 37 8.99 -3.01 30.88
CA LYS A 37 9.72 -3.75 31.92
C LYS A 37 10.58 -4.86 31.29
N LEU A 38 11.63 -5.29 32.00
CA LEU A 38 12.51 -6.38 31.61
C LEU A 38 11.70 -7.63 31.19
N GLY A 39 12.04 -8.23 30.04
CA GLY A 39 11.39 -9.42 29.49
C GLY A 39 9.97 -9.19 28.95
N ARG A 40 9.48 -7.94 28.92
CA ARG A 40 8.15 -7.59 28.40
C ARG A 40 8.23 -6.98 27.02
N VAL A 41 7.08 -6.96 26.35
CA VAL A 41 6.89 -6.34 25.04
C VAL A 41 6.01 -5.10 25.15
N GLY A 42 6.24 -4.13 24.26
CA GLY A 42 5.42 -2.93 24.11
C GLY A 42 4.04 -3.22 23.54
N THR A 43 3.23 -2.16 23.40
CA THR A 43 1.85 -2.27 22.93
C THR A 43 1.74 -2.83 21.51
N CYS A 44 2.67 -2.50 20.62
CA CYS A 44 2.72 -3.03 19.25
C CYS A 44 3.10 -4.51 19.17
N LYS A 45 3.56 -5.12 20.28
CA LYS A 45 4.09 -6.49 20.36
C LYS A 45 5.37 -6.76 19.55
N MET A 46 5.87 -5.79 18.79
CA MET A 46 7.10 -5.91 18.02
C MET A 46 8.35 -5.47 18.77
N ARG A 47 8.23 -4.69 19.85
CA ARG A 47 9.39 -4.19 20.60
C ARG A 47 9.47 -4.83 21.98
N ARG A 48 10.62 -5.43 22.30
CA ARG A 48 10.87 -6.19 23.54
C ARG A 48 12.03 -5.57 24.32
N ASN A 49 11.91 -5.54 25.64
CA ASN A 49 13.04 -5.24 26.51
C ASN A 49 13.78 -6.56 26.80
N GLU A 50 14.96 -6.72 26.22
CA GLU A 50 15.88 -7.82 26.44
C GLU A 50 17.08 -7.30 27.22
N GLU A 51 17.25 -7.78 28.45
CA GLU A 51 18.42 -7.46 29.28
C GLU A 51 18.68 -5.94 29.43
N GLY A 52 17.62 -5.15 29.55
CA GLY A 52 17.70 -3.70 29.68
C GLY A 52 17.95 -2.95 28.36
N LYS A 53 17.89 -3.65 27.22
CA LYS A 53 18.01 -3.09 25.88
C LYS A 53 16.72 -3.28 25.09
N LEU A 54 16.34 -2.28 24.32
CA LEU A 54 15.19 -2.42 23.42
C LEU A 54 15.63 -3.13 22.14
N VAL A 55 14.92 -4.20 21.80
CA VAL A 55 15.04 -4.88 20.50
C VAL A 55 13.71 -4.83 19.75
N THR A 56 13.78 -4.88 18.43
CA THR A 56 12.64 -5.16 17.56
C THR A 56 12.62 -6.64 17.16
N LEU A 57 11.44 -7.23 17.11
CA LEU A 57 11.22 -8.64 16.83
C LEU A 57 10.96 -8.92 15.35
N ASN A 58 10.84 -7.89 14.52
CA ASN A 58 10.44 -8.03 13.12
C ASN A 58 11.51 -7.57 12.11
N TYR A 59 12.75 -7.28 12.53
CA TYR A 59 13.81 -6.90 11.57
C TYR A 59 14.00 -7.98 10.51
N GLY A 60 13.86 -7.60 9.23
CA GLY A 60 13.90 -8.53 8.10
C GLY A 60 12.76 -9.55 8.04
N LYS A 61 11.69 -9.39 8.84
CA LYS A 61 10.55 -10.31 8.89
C LYS A 61 9.32 -9.65 8.27
N SER A 62 8.89 -10.20 7.15
CA SER A 62 7.96 -9.59 6.21
C SER A 62 6.88 -10.59 5.79
N VAL A 63 5.87 -10.11 5.07
CA VAL A 63 5.08 -10.93 4.14
C VAL A 63 5.82 -11.01 2.80
N PRO A 64 5.45 -11.92 1.88
CA PRO A 64 6.06 -11.97 0.55
C PRO A 64 6.00 -10.62 -0.16
N MET A 65 7.15 -10.14 -0.64
CA MET A 65 7.23 -8.92 -1.46
C MET A 65 6.45 -9.09 -2.76
N THR A 66 5.80 -8.03 -3.24
CA THR A 66 4.95 -8.09 -4.44
C THR A 66 5.27 -6.94 -5.38
N GLN A 67 5.43 -7.23 -6.67
CA GLN A 67 5.46 -6.19 -7.69
C GLN A 67 4.04 -5.66 -7.99
N GLU A 68 3.87 -4.35 -7.91
CA GLU A 68 2.60 -3.64 -8.12
C GLU A 68 2.83 -2.35 -8.93
N SER A 69 1.82 -1.48 -9.01
CA SER A 69 1.94 -0.12 -9.54
C SER A 69 1.80 0.93 -8.44
N ILE A 70 2.43 2.10 -8.59
CA ILE A 70 2.41 3.18 -7.59
C ILE A 70 0.99 3.62 -7.17
N GLU A 71 0.01 3.47 -8.07
CA GLU A 71 -1.40 3.73 -7.81
C GLU A 71 -2.01 2.89 -6.69
N THR A 72 -1.50 1.67 -6.41
CA THR A 72 -2.01 0.82 -5.32
C THR A 72 -1.78 1.48 -3.95
N GLU A 73 -0.80 2.38 -3.86
CA GLU A 73 -0.47 3.10 -2.64
C GLU A 73 -1.23 4.43 -2.49
N ALA A 74 -2.18 4.73 -3.38
CA ALA A 74 -2.84 6.04 -3.48
C ALA A 74 -1.80 7.17 -3.66
N VAL A 75 -0.87 6.96 -4.59
CA VAL A 75 0.09 7.97 -5.05
C VAL A 75 -0.11 8.17 -6.55
N TYR A 76 -0.75 9.28 -6.92
CA TYR A 76 -1.14 9.56 -8.31
C TYR A 76 -0.30 10.66 -8.96
N HIS A 77 0.44 11.44 -8.18
CA HIS A 77 1.21 12.59 -8.65
C HIS A 77 2.72 12.37 -8.62
N TYR A 78 3.17 11.13 -8.41
CA TYR A 78 4.56 10.75 -8.51
C TYR A 78 4.70 9.54 -9.42
N ALA A 79 5.39 9.69 -10.54
CA ALA A 79 5.62 8.66 -11.55
C ALA A 79 4.40 7.77 -11.86
N PRO A 80 3.27 8.32 -12.36
CA PRO A 80 2.07 7.53 -12.65
C PRO A 80 2.37 6.29 -13.50
N GLY A 81 1.87 5.13 -13.06
CA GLY A 81 2.05 3.83 -13.72
C GLY A 81 3.39 3.14 -13.43
N GLU A 82 4.24 3.71 -12.56
CA GLU A 82 5.52 3.11 -12.23
C GLU A 82 5.35 1.77 -11.48
N ARG A 83 6.18 0.78 -11.83
CA ARG A 83 6.28 -0.47 -11.06
C ARG A 83 6.93 -0.20 -9.71
N ILE A 84 6.34 -0.74 -8.66
CA ILE A 84 6.85 -0.66 -7.29
C ILE A 84 7.07 -2.07 -6.73
N LEU A 85 8.00 -2.20 -5.78
CA LEU A 85 8.16 -3.41 -4.98
C LEU A 85 7.54 -3.14 -3.61
N SER A 86 6.35 -3.67 -3.39
CA SER A 86 5.58 -3.51 -2.16
C SER A 86 6.03 -4.52 -1.10
N LEU A 87 6.41 -4.01 0.08
CA LEU A 87 6.88 -4.77 1.23
C LEU A 87 6.00 -4.48 2.44
N GLY A 88 5.49 -5.53 3.09
CA GLY A 88 4.75 -5.41 4.35
C GLY A 88 5.41 -6.17 5.48
N ASN A 89 5.51 -5.53 6.65
CA ASN A 89 6.14 -6.13 7.82
C ASN A 89 5.20 -7.07 8.59
N ILE A 90 5.71 -7.73 9.63
CA ILE A 90 4.89 -8.37 10.67
C ILE A 90 4.57 -7.39 11.81
N GLY A 91 3.31 -7.30 12.22
CA GLY A 91 2.83 -6.38 13.26
C GLY A 91 2.38 -5.02 12.74
N CYS A 92 1.79 -4.19 13.60
CA CYS A 92 1.36 -2.83 13.25
C CYS A 92 1.36 -1.93 14.49
N MET A 93 1.49 -0.62 14.26
CA MET A 93 1.42 0.38 15.32
C MET A 93 -0.02 0.58 15.84
N LEU A 94 -1.01 0.37 14.99
CA LEU A 94 -2.43 0.51 15.33
C LEU A 94 -3.13 -0.86 15.44
N ARG A 95 -4.34 -0.85 15.98
CA ARG A 95 -5.19 -2.03 16.16
C ARG A 95 -6.58 -1.80 15.57
N CYS A 96 -6.61 -1.37 14.32
CA CYS A 96 -7.85 -1.12 13.58
C CYS A 96 -8.75 -2.37 13.62
N ASP A 97 -9.96 -2.26 14.17
CA ASP A 97 -10.97 -3.34 14.20
C ASP A 97 -11.56 -3.65 12.80
N PHE A 98 -11.28 -2.78 11.82
CA PHE A 98 -11.64 -2.91 10.41
C PHE A 98 -10.42 -3.18 9.48
N CYS A 99 -9.28 -3.60 10.03
CA CYS A 99 -8.05 -3.79 9.26
C CYS A 99 -8.20 -4.88 8.18
N GLN A 100 -7.92 -4.56 6.92
CA GLN A 100 -7.86 -5.56 5.84
C GLN A 100 -6.70 -6.54 6.11
N ASN A 101 -5.50 -6.02 6.39
CA ASN A 101 -4.31 -6.82 6.70
C ASN A 101 -4.25 -7.32 8.15
N TRP A 102 -5.38 -7.63 8.79
CA TRP A 102 -5.44 -7.98 10.22
C TRP A 102 -4.62 -9.22 10.58
N SER A 103 -4.51 -10.20 9.67
CA SER A 103 -3.81 -11.47 9.90
C SER A 103 -2.30 -11.30 10.11
N THR A 104 -1.70 -10.28 9.49
CA THR A 104 -0.26 -9.99 9.58
C THR A 104 0.02 -8.76 10.45
N SER A 105 -0.89 -7.79 10.52
CA SER A 105 -0.77 -6.61 11.41
C SER A 105 -1.00 -6.95 12.89
N GLN A 106 -1.93 -7.86 13.21
CA GLN A 106 -2.21 -8.24 14.58
C GLN A 106 -1.34 -9.44 14.96
N ALA A 107 -0.20 -9.18 15.59
CA ALA A 107 0.84 -10.14 15.97
C ALA A 107 0.36 -11.48 16.58
N ARG A 108 -0.80 -11.49 17.23
CA ARG A 108 -1.40 -12.70 17.78
C ARG A 108 -1.77 -13.74 16.72
N TYR A 109 -2.16 -13.31 15.52
CA TYR A 109 -2.61 -14.23 14.45
C TYR A 109 -1.47 -14.71 13.55
N VAL A 110 -0.35 -13.97 13.47
CA VAL A 110 0.80 -14.30 12.62
C VAL A 110 1.39 -15.66 12.97
N GLN A 111 1.35 -16.63 12.07
CA GLN A 111 2.01 -17.93 12.24
C GLN A 111 3.40 -17.94 11.57
N ASP A 112 4.26 -18.89 11.94
CA ASP A 112 5.62 -18.97 11.41
C ASP A 112 5.65 -19.16 9.88
N ASN A 113 4.67 -19.87 9.31
CA ASN A 113 4.51 -20.05 7.86
C ASN A 113 4.01 -18.79 7.13
N ASN A 114 3.67 -17.70 7.84
CA ASN A 114 3.27 -16.43 7.23
C ASN A 114 4.45 -15.46 7.11
N VAL A 115 5.65 -15.85 7.55
CA VAL A 115 6.79 -14.95 7.68
C VAL A 115 7.84 -15.27 6.62
N ALA A 116 8.06 -14.34 5.71
CA ALA A 116 9.22 -14.29 4.85
C ALA A 116 10.38 -13.57 5.56
N TYR A 117 11.61 -13.93 5.19
CA TYR A 117 12.84 -13.36 5.74
C TYR A 117 13.65 -12.72 4.63
N TYR A 118 14.12 -11.49 4.87
CA TYR A 118 14.91 -10.72 3.92
C TYR A 118 16.04 -9.97 4.61
N SER A 119 17.18 -9.87 3.94
CA SER A 119 18.21 -8.86 4.21
C SER A 119 17.93 -7.58 3.42
N PRO A 120 18.47 -6.42 3.85
CA PRO A 120 18.41 -5.18 3.06
C PRO A 120 18.94 -5.34 1.63
N GLU A 121 20.06 -6.06 1.46
CA GLU A 121 20.70 -6.32 0.18
C GLU A 121 19.83 -7.18 -0.74
N GLU A 122 19.17 -8.22 -0.19
CA GLU A 122 18.26 -9.06 -0.96
C GLU A 122 17.11 -8.24 -1.56
N VAL A 123 16.50 -7.34 -0.79
CA VAL A 123 15.41 -6.47 -1.27
C VAL A 123 15.90 -5.55 -2.39
N VAL A 124 17.04 -4.89 -2.19
CA VAL A 124 17.58 -3.94 -3.17
C VAL A 124 18.02 -4.65 -4.45
N ASN A 125 18.71 -5.79 -4.33
CA ASN A 125 19.15 -6.57 -5.49
C ASN A 125 17.96 -7.13 -6.26
N TYR A 126 16.90 -7.56 -5.57
CA TYR A 126 15.66 -8.01 -6.21
C TYR A 126 15.03 -6.90 -7.04
N ALA A 127 14.85 -5.70 -6.47
CA ALA A 127 14.30 -4.57 -7.20
C ALA A 127 15.12 -4.21 -8.46
N LEU A 128 16.46 -4.19 -8.33
CA LEU A 128 17.35 -3.92 -9.46
C LEU A 128 17.25 -5.01 -10.55
N LYS A 129 17.25 -6.29 -10.15
CA LYS A 129 17.13 -7.44 -11.06
C LYS A 129 15.84 -7.39 -11.87
N HIS A 130 14.74 -7.01 -11.24
CA HIS A 130 13.40 -6.93 -11.87
C HIS A 130 13.09 -5.55 -12.48
N ASN A 131 14.08 -4.66 -12.57
CA ASN A 131 13.93 -3.32 -13.12
C ASN A 131 12.77 -2.53 -12.47
N ILE A 132 12.71 -2.56 -11.13
CA ILE A 132 11.77 -1.84 -10.28
C ILE A 132 12.50 -0.66 -9.64
N ARG A 133 11.94 0.55 -9.75
CA ARG A 133 12.62 1.80 -9.34
C ARG A 133 12.19 2.34 -7.98
N VAL A 134 11.11 1.81 -7.41
CA VAL A 134 10.52 2.28 -6.15
C VAL A 134 10.31 1.13 -5.19
N LEU A 135 10.85 1.25 -3.98
CA LEU A 135 10.50 0.38 -2.85
C LEU A 135 9.33 1.01 -2.10
N SER A 136 8.23 0.26 -1.93
CA SER A 136 7.04 0.69 -1.20
C SER A 136 6.93 -0.03 0.13
N TRP A 137 6.96 0.73 1.22
CA TRP A 137 6.82 0.25 2.59
C TRP A 137 5.33 0.37 2.99
N THR A 138 4.61 -0.76 3.05
CA THR A 138 3.13 -0.77 2.99
C THR A 138 2.48 -2.00 3.69
N TYR A 139 1.25 -2.35 3.28
CA TYR A 139 0.28 -3.35 3.76
C TYR A 139 -0.15 -3.16 5.21
N ASN A 140 0.80 -3.23 6.13
CA ASN A 140 0.59 -2.99 7.54
C ASN A 140 0.93 -1.52 7.85
N ASP A 141 1.70 -1.29 8.91
CA ASP A 141 2.22 0.04 9.18
C ASP A 141 3.74 -0.07 9.36
N PRO A 142 4.54 0.41 8.39
CA PRO A 142 5.99 0.22 8.39
C PRO A 142 6.70 0.90 9.57
N ILE A 143 6.01 1.73 10.37
CA ILE A 143 6.58 2.36 11.56
C ILE A 143 7.11 1.30 12.54
N VAL A 144 6.41 0.18 12.74
CA VAL A 144 6.91 -0.87 13.65
C VAL A 144 8.11 -1.62 13.09
N TRP A 145 8.48 -1.40 11.83
CA TRP A 145 9.60 -2.01 11.10
C TRP A 145 10.75 -1.02 10.86
N HIS A 146 10.74 0.09 11.62
CA HIS A 146 11.60 1.26 11.45
C HIS A 146 13.06 0.94 11.12
N GLU A 147 13.72 0.10 11.92
CA GLU A 147 15.15 -0.21 11.74
C GLU A 147 15.45 -0.83 10.36
N PHE A 148 14.68 -1.84 9.96
CA PHE A 148 14.88 -2.51 8.67
C PHE A 148 14.57 -1.60 7.49
N VAL A 149 13.52 -0.78 7.63
CA VAL A 149 13.16 0.23 6.63
C VAL A 149 14.29 1.25 6.46
N MET A 150 14.83 1.78 7.55
CA MET A 150 15.91 2.78 7.52
C MET A 150 17.16 2.23 6.83
N ASP A 151 17.59 1.03 7.20
CA ASP A 151 18.81 0.42 6.67
C ASP A 151 18.66 0.06 5.18
N THR A 152 17.51 -0.49 4.81
CA THR A 152 17.21 -0.85 3.41
C THR A 152 16.99 0.38 2.53
N ALA A 153 16.25 1.38 3.01
CA ALA A 153 15.97 2.60 2.27
C ALA A 153 17.25 3.40 1.99
N LYS A 154 18.19 3.42 2.95
CA LYS A 154 19.51 4.02 2.75
C LYS A 154 20.27 3.32 1.62
N LEU A 155 20.36 1.98 1.68
CA LEU A 155 21.01 1.18 0.64
C LEU A 155 20.34 1.36 -0.74
N ALA A 156 19.01 1.42 -0.77
CA ALA A 156 18.23 1.63 -1.99
C ALA A 156 18.60 2.97 -2.67
N ARG A 157 18.74 4.05 -1.89
CA ARG A 157 19.14 5.37 -2.39
C ARG A 157 20.55 5.37 -2.96
N GLU A 158 21.49 4.67 -2.32
CA GLU A 158 22.86 4.50 -2.83
C GLU A 158 22.88 3.81 -4.21
N LYS A 159 21.84 3.07 -4.56
CA LYS A 159 21.64 2.42 -5.87
C LYS A 159 20.69 3.17 -6.81
N GLY A 160 20.27 4.38 -6.44
CA GLY A 160 19.38 5.21 -7.26
C GLY A 160 17.89 4.85 -7.21
N LEU A 161 17.49 3.94 -6.32
CA LEU A 161 16.08 3.61 -6.08
C LEU A 161 15.41 4.69 -5.22
N LYS A 162 14.09 4.81 -5.36
CA LYS A 162 13.24 5.71 -4.56
C LYS A 162 12.50 4.95 -3.47
N ASN A 163 12.22 5.60 -2.35
CA ASN A 163 11.45 5.01 -1.24
C ASN A 163 10.09 5.68 -1.07
N LEU A 164 9.03 4.87 -1.06
CA LEU A 164 7.65 5.24 -0.79
C LEU A 164 7.21 4.71 0.57
N TYR A 165 6.69 5.59 1.42
CA TYR A 165 6.22 5.27 2.76
C TYR A 165 4.69 5.38 2.86
N LYS A 166 3.98 4.24 2.81
CA LYS A 166 2.53 4.17 3.02
C LYS A 166 2.24 3.86 4.48
N SER A 167 1.60 4.77 5.20
CA SER A 167 1.39 4.58 6.64
C SER A 167 0.17 5.30 7.20
N ALA A 168 -0.39 4.78 8.30
CA ALA A 168 -1.34 5.50 9.15
C ALA A 168 -0.67 6.59 10.01
N PHE A 169 0.67 6.67 9.94
CA PHE A 169 1.54 7.75 10.39
C PHE A 169 1.44 8.09 11.89
N TYR A 170 1.24 7.07 12.72
CA TYR A 170 1.23 7.21 14.18
C TYR A 170 2.64 7.04 14.78
N ILE A 171 3.55 7.93 14.39
CA ILE A 171 4.99 7.95 14.72
C ILE A 171 5.35 9.19 15.55
N SER A 172 6.46 9.15 16.28
CA SER A 172 6.98 10.33 17.00
C SER A 172 7.70 11.29 16.07
N GLU A 173 7.83 12.55 16.50
CA GLU A 173 8.57 13.60 15.79
C GLU A 173 10.00 13.16 15.41
N LYS A 174 10.76 12.60 16.36
CA LYS A 174 12.11 12.06 16.11
C LYS A 174 12.12 10.92 15.10
N GLY A 175 11.08 10.09 15.09
CA GLY A 175 10.95 9.01 14.11
C GLY A 175 10.71 9.55 12.70
N ILE A 176 9.92 10.63 12.59
CA ILE A 176 9.71 11.34 11.31
C ILE A 176 11.01 11.97 10.84
N ASP A 177 11.79 12.60 11.73
CA ASP A 177 13.10 13.18 11.38
C ASP A 177 14.04 12.12 10.79
N GLU A 178 14.08 10.92 11.38
CA GLU A 178 14.86 9.82 10.80
C GLU A 178 14.33 9.41 9.42
N LEU A 179 13.01 9.23 9.24
CA LEU A 179 12.41 8.86 7.95
C LEU A 179 12.69 9.90 6.85
N LEU A 180 12.64 11.19 7.17
CA LEU A 180 12.88 12.27 6.21
C LEU A 180 14.29 12.23 5.59
N THR A 181 15.25 11.52 6.22
CA THR A 181 16.59 11.35 5.66
C THR A 181 16.66 10.34 4.51
N VAL A 182 15.67 9.46 4.38
CA VAL A 182 15.70 8.31 3.45
C VAL A 182 14.44 8.13 2.60
N MET A 183 13.32 8.78 2.94
CA MET A 183 12.06 8.67 2.20
C MET A 183 11.92 9.75 1.13
N ASP A 184 11.48 9.34 -0.06
CA ASP A 184 11.23 10.25 -1.18
C ASP A 184 9.73 10.57 -1.35
N ILE A 185 8.85 9.67 -0.92
CA ILE A 185 7.40 9.75 -1.14
C ILE A 185 6.68 9.33 0.13
N PHE A 186 5.72 10.12 0.58
CA PHE A 186 4.83 9.78 1.70
C PHE A 186 3.38 9.70 1.20
N SER A 187 2.74 8.57 1.48
CA SER A 187 1.30 8.40 1.32
C SER A 187 0.69 8.16 2.69
N ILE A 188 0.06 9.19 3.25
CA ILE A 188 -0.41 9.16 4.64
C ILE A 188 -1.92 8.89 4.69
N SER A 189 -2.32 7.88 5.46
CA SER A 189 -3.72 7.52 5.71
C SER A 189 -4.27 8.27 6.92
N LEU A 190 -4.91 9.42 6.67
CA LEU A 190 -5.69 10.16 7.66
C LEU A 190 -7.06 9.49 7.82
N LYS A 191 -7.26 8.77 8.92
CA LYS A 191 -8.42 7.87 9.06
C LYS A 191 -9.71 8.60 9.42
N SER A 192 -9.66 9.69 10.15
CA SER A 192 -10.85 10.47 10.54
C SER A 192 -10.42 11.83 11.10
N MET A 193 -11.28 12.82 11.09
CA MET A 193 -11.07 14.08 11.81
C MET A 193 -11.59 14.05 13.25
N GLN A 194 -12.03 12.89 13.74
CA GLN A 194 -12.51 12.69 15.10
C GLN A 194 -11.51 11.89 15.94
N ASP A 195 -11.02 12.47 17.05
CA ASP A 195 -10.14 11.75 17.98
C ASP A 195 -10.85 10.56 18.66
N SER A 196 -12.18 10.60 18.79
CA SER A 196 -13.01 9.49 19.26
C SER A 196 -12.88 8.25 18.36
N PHE A 197 -12.84 8.43 17.04
CA PHE A 197 -12.64 7.35 16.08
C PHE A 197 -11.32 6.63 16.33
N TYR A 198 -10.23 7.38 16.49
CA TYR A 198 -8.91 6.82 16.76
C TYR A 198 -8.86 6.03 18.08
N ARG A 199 -9.41 6.60 19.16
CA ARG A 199 -9.41 5.93 20.47
C ARG A 199 -10.22 4.65 20.45
N LYS A 200 -11.41 4.68 19.83
CA LYS A 200 -12.36 3.56 19.82
C LYS A 200 -11.94 2.45 18.86
N HIS A 201 -11.55 2.81 17.64
CA HIS A 201 -11.41 1.84 16.55
C HIS A 201 -9.97 1.47 16.22
N THR A 202 -8.98 2.32 16.55
CA THR A 202 -7.57 2.08 16.16
C THR A 202 -6.63 1.94 17.37
N GLY A 203 -7.08 2.36 18.55
CA GLY A 203 -6.27 2.44 19.77
C GLY A 203 -5.19 3.53 19.71
N GLY A 204 -5.34 4.52 18.82
CA GLY A 204 -4.43 5.65 18.62
C GLY A 204 -5.05 6.98 19.04
N ARG A 205 -4.48 8.08 18.54
CA ARG A 205 -4.96 9.46 18.69
C ARG A 205 -4.82 10.19 17.35
N LEU A 206 -5.73 11.13 17.07
CA LEU A 206 -5.71 11.92 15.85
C LEU A 206 -4.54 12.90 15.81
N ARG A 207 -4.34 13.65 16.90
CA ARG A 207 -3.41 14.78 16.93
C ARG A 207 -1.99 14.44 16.43
N PRO A 208 -1.36 13.33 16.87
CA PRO A 208 -0.03 12.97 16.36
C PRO A 208 0.02 12.71 14.85
N VAL A 209 -1.06 12.22 14.24
CA VAL A 209 -1.11 11.99 12.79
C VAL A 209 -1.15 13.34 12.05
N LEU A 210 -1.96 14.29 12.53
CA LEU A 210 -2.03 15.64 11.95
C LEU A 210 -0.70 16.38 12.09
N ASP A 211 -0.07 16.30 13.25
CA ASP A 211 1.25 16.90 13.49
C ASP A 211 2.32 16.27 12.58
N GLY A 212 2.29 14.95 12.40
CA GLY A 212 3.22 14.26 11.50
C GLY A 212 3.02 14.63 10.03
N ILE A 213 1.78 14.72 9.55
CA ILE A 213 1.48 15.20 8.18
C ILE A 213 2.07 16.60 7.98
N LYS A 214 1.90 17.50 8.97
CA LYS A 214 2.47 18.84 8.91
C LYS A 214 3.99 18.84 8.90
N GLN A 215 4.64 18.01 9.70
CA GLN A 215 6.10 17.89 9.72
C GLN A 215 6.65 17.44 8.35
N VAL A 216 6.02 16.44 7.72
CA VAL A 216 6.39 16.01 6.35
C VAL A 216 6.12 17.13 5.34
N TYR A 217 4.98 17.81 5.43
CA TYR A 217 4.64 18.93 4.56
C TYR A 217 5.63 20.09 4.70
N ASP A 218 6.02 20.46 5.92
CA ASP A 218 6.96 21.56 6.16
C ASP A 218 8.38 21.21 5.66
N ALA A 219 8.76 19.93 5.69
CA ALA A 219 10.00 19.46 5.07
C ALA A 219 10.01 19.66 3.53
N ARG A 220 8.83 19.81 2.90
CA ARG A 220 8.69 20.21 1.48
C ARG A 220 9.07 21.67 1.20
N LYS A 221 9.59 22.42 2.18
CA LYS A 221 10.12 23.80 2.03
C LYS A 221 11.67 23.90 2.07
N GLY A 222 12.39 22.79 2.30
CA GLY A 222 13.86 22.63 2.15
C GLY A 222 14.44 22.60 0.72
N THR A 223 15.46 21.79 0.42
CA THR A 223 16.10 21.66 -0.92
C THR A 223 16.01 20.24 -1.52
N ASN A 224 15.59 19.27 -0.71
CA ASN A 224 15.40 17.87 -1.09
C ASN A 224 14.03 17.43 -0.55
N TYR A 225 12.99 17.58 -1.38
CA TYR A 225 11.61 17.56 -0.93
C TYR A 225 10.98 16.17 -1.05
N PRO A 226 10.36 15.64 0.03
CA PRO A 226 9.53 14.46 -0.11
C PRO A 226 8.21 14.79 -0.82
N HIS A 227 7.76 13.91 -1.71
CA HIS A 227 6.38 13.97 -2.22
C HIS A 227 5.39 13.62 -1.10
N LEU A 228 4.21 14.23 -1.09
CA LEU A 228 3.17 13.96 -0.09
C LEU A 228 1.81 13.86 -0.75
N GLU A 229 1.11 12.76 -0.47
CA GLU A 229 -0.33 12.60 -0.74
C GLU A 229 -1.05 12.12 0.52
N VAL A 230 -2.32 12.50 0.65
CA VAL A 230 -3.17 12.13 1.79
C VAL A 230 -4.34 11.28 1.31
N SER A 231 -4.63 10.23 2.05
CA SER A 231 -5.78 9.36 1.80
C SER A 231 -6.69 9.29 3.02
N ASN A 232 -8.00 9.24 2.79
CA ASN A 232 -9.02 9.05 3.80
C ASN A 232 -9.88 7.83 3.44
N LEU A 233 -9.70 6.74 4.19
CA LEU A 233 -10.55 5.56 4.06
C LEU A 233 -11.93 5.87 4.67
N CYS A 234 -12.96 5.87 3.83
CA CYS A 234 -14.32 6.19 4.22
C CYS A 234 -15.03 4.91 4.71
N VAL A 235 -14.92 4.61 6.00
CA VAL A 235 -15.51 3.45 6.66
C VAL A 235 -17.01 3.65 6.87
N THR A 236 -17.78 2.73 6.29
CA THR A 236 -19.25 2.71 6.32
C THR A 236 -19.79 2.80 7.75
N GLU A 237 -20.77 3.69 7.96
CA GLU A 237 -21.43 3.99 9.24
C GLU A 237 -20.51 4.57 10.33
N ARG A 238 -19.30 5.05 9.98
CA ARG A 238 -18.36 5.63 10.96
C ARG A 238 -17.84 7.00 10.59
N ASN A 239 -17.37 7.18 9.36
CA ASN A 239 -16.81 8.45 8.87
C ASN A 239 -17.15 8.71 7.39
N ASP A 240 -18.18 8.06 6.86
CA ASP A 240 -18.68 8.15 5.49
C ASP A 240 -19.86 9.14 5.36
N SER A 241 -19.72 10.32 5.97
CA SER A 241 -20.65 11.44 5.78
C SER A 241 -19.97 12.61 5.10
N LEU A 242 -20.74 13.45 4.39
CA LEU A 242 -20.19 14.62 3.71
C LEU A 242 -19.59 15.65 4.69
N ASP A 243 -20.13 15.73 5.91
CA ASP A 243 -19.57 16.57 6.97
C ASP A 243 -18.18 16.05 7.41
N GLU A 244 -18.03 14.73 7.56
CA GLU A 244 -16.74 14.13 7.94
C GLU A 244 -15.68 14.24 6.85
N THR A 245 -16.05 14.02 5.58
CA THR A 245 -15.12 14.17 4.47
C THR A 245 -14.75 15.63 4.23
N ARG A 246 -15.67 16.57 4.43
CA ARG A 246 -15.40 18.01 4.36
C ARG A 246 -14.40 18.46 5.42
N LYS A 247 -14.49 17.96 6.66
CA LYS A 247 -13.49 18.26 7.69
C LYS A 247 -12.07 17.87 7.27
N VAL A 248 -11.91 16.82 6.46
CA VAL A 248 -10.61 16.41 5.92
C VAL A 248 -10.11 17.45 4.91
N SER A 249 -10.91 17.82 3.91
CA SER A 249 -10.52 18.81 2.90
C SER A 249 -10.29 20.19 3.51
N ASP A 250 -11.15 20.63 4.43
CA ASP A 250 -11.01 21.92 5.14
C ASP A 250 -9.70 21.98 5.94
N TRP A 251 -9.35 20.89 6.62
CA TRP A 251 -8.09 20.82 7.35
C TRP A 251 -6.90 20.88 6.41
N MET A 252 -6.94 20.17 5.28
CA MET A 252 -5.90 20.21 4.26
C MET A 252 -5.76 21.61 3.65
N LEU A 253 -6.84 22.26 3.22
CA LEU A 253 -6.81 23.63 2.67
C LEU A 253 -6.29 24.66 3.67
N LYS A 254 -6.53 24.44 4.97
CA LYS A 254 -6.06 25.32 6.04
C LYS A 254 -4.57 25.15 6.36
N HIS A 255 -4.02 23.96 6.18
CA HIS A 255 -2.69 23.61 6.71
C HIS A 255 -1.68 23.17 5.65
N LEU A 256 -2.13 22.83 4.46
CA LEU A 256 -1.37 22.33 3.32
C LEU A 256 -1.71 23.15 2.06
N ASP A 257 -1.11 22.79 0.92
CA ASP A 257 -1.45 23.39 -0.38
C ASP A 257 -2.66 22.69 -1.01
N ALA A 258 -3.47 23.42 -1.77
CA ALA A 258 -4.58 22.88 -2.56
C ALA A 258 -4.13 21.87 -3.64
N ASP A 259 -2.84 21.85 -3.97
CA ASP A 259 -2.21 20.93 -4.91
C ASP A 259 -1.82 19.58 -4.28
N ILE A 260 -1.88 19.43 -2.94
CA ILE A 260 -1.66 18.14 -2.27
C ILE A 260 -2.84 17.21 -2.61
N PRO A 261 -2.59 16.08 -3.30
CA PRO A 261 -3.65 15.15 -3.65
C PRO A 261 -4.37 14.57 -2.41
N LEU A 262 -5.70 14.55 -2.48
CA LEU A 262 -6.57 13.87 -1.53
C LEU A 262 -7.25 12.67 -2.20
N HIS A 263 -7.18 11.51 -1.56
CA HIS A 263 -7.87 10.29 -2.00
C HIS A 263 -8.97 9.91 -1.02
N TYR A 264 -10.23 9.96 -1.45
CA TYR A 264 -11.31 9.30 -0.72
C TYR A 264 -11.36 7.84 -1.15
N VAL A 265 -11.02 6.95 -0.22
CA VAL A 265 -10.79 5.53 -0.52
C VAL A 265 -11.97 4.70 -0.04
N ARG A 266 -12.46 3.83 -0.92
CA ARG A 266 -13.55 2.90 -0.62
C ARG A 266 -13.13 1.84 0.40
N PHE A 267 -13.92 1.73 1.46
CA PHE A 267 -13.79 0.72 2.51
C PHE A 267 -14.28 -0.65 2.03
N HIS A 268 -13.66 -1.69 2.59
CA HIS A 268 -14.06 -3.08 2.47
C HIS A 268 -14.25 -3.70 3.87
N PRO A 269 -15.41 -4.32 4.16
CA PRO A 269 -15.68 -4.99 5.43
C PRO A 269 -14.72 -6.14 5.71
N ASP A 270 -13.93 -6.03 6.78
CA ASP A 270 -12.90 -7.00 7.15
C ASP A 270 -12.72 -7.10 8.66
N TYR A 271 -11.99 -8.14 9.07
CA TYR A 271 -11.60 -8.41 10.45
C TYR A 271 -12.76 -8.56 11.44
N GLN A 272 -13.02 -7.54 12.27
CA GLN A 272 -14.11 -7.53 13.26
C GLN A 272 -15.28 -6.66 12.79
N TYR A 273 -15.13 -5.97 11.66
CA TYR A 273 -16.09 -5.01 11.14
C TYR A 273 -16.64 -5.47 9.78
N THR A 274 -17.27 -6.65 9.79
CA THR A 274 -17.75 -7.37 8.60
C THR A 274 -19.27 -7.28 8.37
N HIS A 275 -20.02 -6.67 9.30
CA HIS A 275 -21.49 -6.64 9.27
C HIS A 275 -22.08 -5.47 8.47
N VAL A 276 -21.23 -4.66 7.85
CA VAL A 276 -21.62 -3.49 7.04
C VAL A 276 -21.27 -3.72 5.58
N GLU A 277 -21.78 -2.88 4.70
CA GLU A 277 -21.43 -2.89 3.28
C GLU A 277 -20.13 -2.14 2.98
N ARG A 278 -19.59 -2.34 1.78
CA ARG A 278 -18.54 -1.46 1.23
C ARG A 278 -19.07 -0.03 1.11
N THR A 279 -18.19 0.97 1.23
CA THR A 279 -18.62 2.38 1.06
C THR A 279 -19.32 2.57 -0.29
N SER A 280 -20.39 3.36 -0.27
CA SER A 280 -21.12 3.75 -1.46
C SER A 280 -20.22 4.54 -2.44
N ILE A 281 -20.18 4.12 -3.71
CA ILE A 281 -19.48 4.87 -4.76
C ILE A 281 -20.15 6.24 -4.99
N PRO A 282 -21.49 6.35 -5.11
CA PRO A 282 -22.15 7.65 -5.17
C PRO A 282 -21.76 8.63 -4.05
N PHE A 283 -21.58 8.13 -2.83
CA PHE A 283 -21.10 8.95 -1.71
C PHE A 283 -19.66 9.47 -1.96
N LEU A 284 -18.75 8.60 -2.38
CA LEU A 284 -17.36 8.99 -2.66
C LEU A 284 -17.27 10.03 -3.78
N GLU A 285 -18.08 9.89 -4.82
CA GLU A 285 -18.17 10.86 -5.91
C GLU A 285 -18.71 12.22 -5.42
N GLN A 286 -19.72 12.23 -4.54
CA GLN A 286 -20.21 13.46 -3.92
C GLN A 286 -19.15 14.12 -3.02
N ALA A 287 -18.45 13.34 -2.20
CA ALA A 287 -17.36 13.84 -1.36
C ALA A 287 -16.24 14.46 -2.20
N ARG A 288 -15.89 13.81 -3.33
CA ARG A 288 -14.92 14.34 -4.29
C ARG A 288 -15.36 15.68 -4.87
N LEU A 289 -16.59 15.77 -5.39
CA LEU A 289 -17.13 16.99 -5.98
C LEU A 289 -17.18 18.13 -4.95
N GLN A 290 -17.57 17.84 -3.72
CA GLN A 290 -17.61 18.81 -2.63
C GLN A 290 -16.21 19.36 -2.33
N ALA A 291 -15.21 18.49 -2.15
CA ALA A 291 -13.84 18.92 -1.86
C ALA A 291 -13.24 19.76 -3.00
N ILE A 292 -13.54 19.43 -4.27
CA ILE A 292 -13.13 20.24 -5.42
C ILE A 292 -13.81 21.61 -5.38
N SER A 293 -15.13 21.66 -5.12
CA SER A 293 -15.88 22.91 -4.99
C SER A 293 -15.39 23.78 -3.82
N ASP A 294 -14.87 23.17 -2.75
CA ASP A 294 -14.30 23.88 -1.60
C ASP A 294 -12.87 24.41 -1.88
N GLY A 295 -12.24 24.01 -2.99
CA GLY A 295 -10.98 24.58 -3.48
C GLY A 295 -9.83 23.58 -3.64
N MET A 296 -10.02 22.30 -3.34
CA MET A 296 -9.00 21.27 -3.62
C MET A 296 -8.86 21.08 -5.14
N ARG A 297 -7.62 21.05 -5.66
CA ARG A 297 -7.40 20.90 -7.11
C ARG A 297 -7.38 19.45 -7.58
N TYR A 298 -6.92 18.55 -6.71
CA TYR A 298 -6.75 17.14 -7.04
C TYR A 298 -7.38 16.27 -5.96
N VAL A 299 -8.56 15.73 -6.29
CA VAL A 299 -9.31 14.82 -5.42
C VAL A 299 -9.67 13.57 -6.21
N TYR A 300 -9.37 12.41 -5.63
CA TYR A 300 -9.49 11.11 -6.29
C TYR A 300 -10.42 10.17 -5.51
N VAL A 301 -11.07 9.27 -6.24
CA VAL A 301 -11.78 8.13 -5.66
C VAL A 301 -10.91 6.89 -5.82
N GLY A 302 -10.47 6.33 -4.69
CA GLY A 302 -9.62 5.14 -4.62
C GLY A 302 -10.41 3.86 -4.33
N ASN A 303 -9.81 2.70 -4.64
CA ASN A 303 -10.43 1.36 -4.49
C ASN A 303 -11.78 1.21 -5.21
N VAL A 304 -11.89 1.84 -6.38
CA VAL A 304 -13.02 1.70 -7.30
C VAL A 304 -12.45 1.41 -8.68
N PHE A 305 -12.86 0.29 -9.27
CA PHE A 305 -12.57 -0.03 -10.65
C PHE A 305 -13.35 0.89 -11.61
N ASP A 306 -12.71 1.27 -12.73
CA ASP A 306 -13.33 1.98 -13.86
C ASP A 306 -14.10 3.26 -13.49
N THR A 307 -13.43 4.19 -12.80
CA THR A 307 -13.96 5.53 -12.54
C THR A 307 -13.07 6.61 -13.18
N THR A 308 -13.71 7.59 -13.81
CA THR A 308 -13.03 8.81 -14.30
C THR A 308 -12.48 9.65 -13.16
N SER A 309 -12.97 9.47 -11.94
CA SER A 309 -12.46 10.10 -10.73
C SER A 309 -11.10 9.55 -10.27
N ALA A 310 -10.53 8.57 -10.97
CA ALA A 310 -9.14 8.16 -10.84
C ALA A 310 -8.20 8.88 -11.83
N ASN A 311 -8.73 9.56 -12.85
CA ASN A 311 -7.94 10.31 -13.82
C ASN A 311 -7.53 11.67 -13.26
N SER A 312 -6.36 12.15 -13.70
CA SER A 312 -5.89 13.50 -13.39
C SER A 312 -6.30 14.46 -14.50
N TYR A 313 -6.89 15.59 -14.15
CA TYR A 313 -7.29 16.66 -15.07
C TYR A 313 -6.60 17.96 -14.69
N CYS A 314 -6.36 18.84 -15.67
CA CYS A 314 -5.81 20.16 -15.42
C CYS A 314 -6.82 21.00 -14.63
N PRO A 315 -6.43 21.60 -13.48
CA PRO A 315 -7.37 22.39 -12.69
C PRO A 315 -7.86 23.65 -13.42
N GLU A 316 -7.07 24.19 -14.35
CA GLU A 316 -7.41 25.42 -15.09
C GLU A 316 -8.31 25.17 -16.31
N CYS A 317 -7.97 24.19 -17.16
CA CYS A 317 -8.68 23.96 -18.43
C CYS A 317 -9.34 22.59 -18.56
N GLN A 318 -9.29 21.75 -17.52
CA GLN A 318 -9.90 20.41 -17.49
C GLN A 318 -9.37 19.42 -18.55
N THR A 319 -8.27 19.74 -19.23
CA THR A 319 -7.59 18.79 -20.13
C THR A 319 -7.16 17.55 -19.34
N LEU A 320 -7.43 16.36 -19.89
CA LEU A 320 -6.98 15.08 -19.32
C LEU A 320 -5.44 15.03 -19.30
N LEU A 321 -4.87 14.90 -18.11
CA LEU A 321 -3.42 14.86 -17.89
C LEU A 321 -2.90 13.45 -17.68
N VAL A 322 -3.66 12.59 -16.99
CA VAL A 322 -3.30 11.18 -16.80
C VAL A 322 -4.58 10.36 -16.82
N LYS A 323 -4.66 9.43 -17.78
CA LYS A 323 -5.73 8.44 -17.82
C LYS A 323 -5.31 7.20 -17.02
N ARG A 324 -6.19 6.65 -16.18
CA ARG A 324 -5.91 5.46 -15.37
C ARG A 324 -6.98 4.40 -15.57
N SER A 325 -6.54 3.15 -15.68
CA SER A 325 -7.42 1.98 -15.75
C SER A 325 -6.72 0.76 -15.16
N GLY A 326 -7.32 0.13 -14.16
CA GLY A 326 -6.66 -0.96 -13.41
C GLY A 326 -5.32 -0.49 -12.81
N LEU A 327 -4.22 -1.15 -13.21
CA LEU A 327 -2.84 -0.82 -12.83
C LEU A 327 -2.10 0.02 -13.90
N ILE A 328 -2.79 0.46 -14.96
CA ILE A 328 -2.20 1.23 -16.05
C ILE A 328 -2.46 2.71 -15.81
N ALA A 329 -1.43 3.54 -16.03
CA ALA A 329 -1.55 4.98 -16.15
C ALA A 329 -0.90 5.48 -17.45
N GLU A 330 -1.60 6.35 -18.16
CA GLU A 330 -1.18 6.96 -19.41
C GLU A 330 -1.03 8.48 -19.20
N PRO A 331 0.19 8.99 -18.97
CA PRO A 331 0.43 10.41 -18.82
C PRO A 331 0.43 11.15 -20.17
N HIS A 332 -0.22 12.32 -20.19
CA HIS A 332 -0.37 13.25 -21.31
C HIS A 332 0.11 14.65 -20.89
N LEU A 333 1.35 14.73 -20.44
CA LEU A 333 1.98 15.94 -19.91
C LEU A 333 3.07 16.45 -20.86
N ASP A 334 3.25 17.77 -20.92
CA ASP A 334 4.40 18.40 -21.54
C ASP A 334 5.37 18.86 -20.44
N ASN A 335 6.39 18.06 -20.15
CA ASN A 335 7.41 18.37 -19.13
C ASN A 335 6.81 18.83 -17.77
N GLY A 336 5.81 18.09 -17.28
CA GLY A 336 5.09 18.42 -16.04
C GLY A 336 4.06 19.54 -16.15
N HIS A 337 3.82 20.08 -17.35
CA HIS A 337 2.81 21.10 -17.62
C HIS A 337 1.62 20.51 -18.39
N CYS A 338 0.48 21.19 -18.29
CA CYS A 338 -0.67 20.89 -19.13
C CYS A 338 -0.35 21.21 -20.60
N PRO A 339 -0.57 20.29 -21.55
CA PRO A 339 -0.27 20.52 -22.97
C PRO A 339 -1.20 21.56 -23.63
N SER A 340 -2.34 21.89 -23.01
CA SER A 340 -3.33 22.82 -23.58
C SER A 340 -3.17 24.25 -23.07
N CYS A 341 -2.96 24.46 -21.76
CA CYS A 341 -2.90 25.79 -21.15
C CYS A 341 -1.57 26.10 -20.46
N HIS A 342 -0.60 25.19 -20.51
CA HIS A 342 0.72 25.33 -19.87
C HIS A 342 0.71 25.51 -18.35
N PHE A 343 -0.41 25.21 -17.68
CA PHE A 343 -0.45 25.17 -16.21
C PHE A 343 0.60 24.18 -15.68
N LYS A 344 1.46 24.63 -14.75
CA LYS A 344 2.44 23.78 -14.07
C LYS A 344 1.72 22.85 -13.09
N THR A 345 1.72 21.56 -13.39
CA THR A 345 1.01 20.56 -12.58
C THR A 345 1.85 20.16 -11.37
N SER A 346 1.21 19.55 -10.36
CA SER A 346 1.92 18.90 -9.25
C SER A 346 2.36 17.46 -9.56
N ILE A 347 2.23 17.00 -10.81
CA ILE A 347 2.59 15.63 -11.21
C ILE A 347 4.09 15.58 -11.54
N ILE A 348 4.82 14.72 -10.84
CA ILE A 348 6.27 14.55 -10.95
C ILE A 348 6.56 13.34 -11.84
N MET A 349 7.35 13.56 -12.89
CA MET A 349 7.93 12.53 -13.75
C MET A 349 9.45 12.51 -13.50
N PRO A 350 9.94 11.74 -12.51
CA PRO A 350 11.34 11.83 -12.08
C PRO A 350 12.31 11.14 -13.03
N TRP A 351 11.81 10.44 -14.06
CA TRP A 351 12.61 9.75 -15.06
C TRP A 351 12.15 10.13 -16.47
N GLU A 352 13.10 10.34 -17.38
CA GLU A 352 12.82 10.68 -18.79
C GLU A 352 12.17 9.52 -19.56
N LYS A 353 12.49 8.27 -19.19
CA LYS A 353 11.99 7.06 -19.86
C LYS A 353 11.11 6.24 -18.92
N SER A 354 9.98 5.77 -19.47
CA SER A 354 9.14 4.76 -18.86
C SER A 354 9.90 3.45 -18.73
N ASN A 355 9.74 2.76 -17.60
CA ASN A 355 10.31 1.43 -17.38
C ASN A 355 9.46 0.29 -17.96
N ALA A 356 8.60 0.61 -18.93
CA ALA A 356 7.69 -0.35 -19.53
C ALA A 356 8.46 -1.16 -20.58
N ASP A 357 8.61 -2.46 -20.32
CA ASP A 357 9.18 -3.41 -21.28
C ASP A 357 8.19 -3.61 -22.43
N LYS A 358 8.18 -2.68 -23.39
CA LYS A 358 7.39 -2.80 -24.62
C LYS A 358 8.14 -3.66 -25.63
N GLN A 359 8.23 -4.96 -25.35
CA GLN A 359 8.65 -5.93 -26.34
C GLN A 359 7.46 -6.82 -26.71
N SER A 360 7.28 -7.04 -28.01
CA SER A 360 6.36 -8.07 -28.49
C SER A 360 6.97 -9.42 -28.16
N VAL A 361 6.44 -10.10 -27.15
CA VAL A 361 6.93 -11.41 -26.72
C VAL A 361 6.03 -12.52 -27.27
N THR A 362 6.64 -13.61 -27.72
CA THR A 362 5.94 -14.84 -28.13
C THR A 362 5.94 -15.84 -26.98
N ILE A 363 4.81 -16.55 -26.78
CA ILE A 363 4.71 -17.61 -25.78
C ILE A 363 5.56 -18.80 -26.24
N PRO A 364 6.55 -19.27 -25.46
CA PRO A 364 7.32 -20.46 -25.78
C PRO A 364 6.48 -21.73 -25.84
N ASP A 365 6.92 -22.71 -26.64
CA ASP A 365 6.32 -24.04 -26.66
C ASP A 365 6.53 -24.78 -25.33
N GLY A 366 5.61 -25.70 -24.99
CA GLY A 366 5.73 -26.57 -23.81
C GLY A 366 5.31 -25.94 -22.49
N LEU A 367 4.72 -24.73 -22.49
CA LEU A 367 4.09 -24.13 -21.32
C LEU A 367 2.65 -24.62 -21.13
N ILE A 368 2.23 -24.77 -19.88
CA ILE A 368 0.84 -25.01 -19.53
C ILE A 368 0.09 -23.69 -19.36
N CYS A 369 -1.18 -23.66 -19.74
CA CYS A 369 -2.02 -22.47 -19.67
C CYS A 369 -3.10 -22.62 -18.59
N ILE A 370 -3.17 -21.65 -17.68
CA ILE A 370 -4.31 -21.50 -16.77
C ILE A 370 -5.16 -20.29 -17.19
N HIS A 371 -6.47 -20.42 -17.05
CA HIS A 371 -7.42 -19.37 -17.36
C HIS A 371 -8.12 -18.88 -16.09
N HIS A 372 -8.23 -17.57 -15.96
CA HIS A 372 -8.97 -16.92 -14.88
C HIS A 372 -9.96 -15.90 -15.45
N THR A 373 -11.20 -15.92 -14.97
CA THR A 373 -12.25 -14.99 -15.37
C THR A 373 -12.56 -14.03 -14.23
N PHE A 374 -12.48 -12.73 -14.50
CA PHE A 374 -12.90 -11.68 -13.56
C PHE A 374 -14.42 -11.70 -13.37
N ARG A 375 -14.88 -11.45 -12.14
CA ARG A 375 -16.30 -11.54 -11.79
C ARG A 375 -16.71 -10.55 -10.71
N GLY A 376 -17.90 -9.98 -10.85
CA GLY A 376 -18.45 -9.07 -9.84
C GLY A 376 -17.44 -7.98 -9.44
N PRO A 377 -17.11 -7.81 -8.16
CA PRO A 377 -16.12 -6.81 -7.73
C PRO A 377 -14.66 -7.31 -7.83
N VAL A 378 -14.42 -8.59 -8.13
CA VAL A 378 -13.07 -9.16 -8.32
C VAL A 378 -12.57 -8.77 -9.71
N GLN A 379 -11.70 -7.76 -9.72
CA GLN A 379 -11.14 -7.15 -10.93
C GLN A 379 -9.60 -7.19 -10.95
N ALA A 380 -9.00 -7.85 -9.98
CA ALA A 380 -7.56 -8.03 -9.89
C ALA A 380 -7.21 -9.35 -9.21
N CYS A 381 -5.98 -9.78 -9.39
CA CYS A 381 -5.43 -10.95 -8.75
C CYS A 381 -3.93 -10.80 -8.47
N HIS A 382 -3.46 -11.50 -7.45
CA HIS A 382 -2.04 -11.73 -7.25
C HIS A 382 -1.67 -13.07 -7.85
N ILE A 383 -0.54 -13.09 -8.55
CA ILE A 383 0.13 -14.31 -9.01
C ILE A 383 1.31 -14.54 -8.08
N GLU A 384 1.48 -15.76 -7.61
CA GLU A 384 2.61 -16.20 -6.81
C GLU A 384 3.25 -17.44 -7.42
N GLN A 385 4.57 -17.46 -7.48
CA GLN A 385 5.36 -18.58 -8.00
C GLN A 385 6.55 -18.85 -7.09
N VAL A 386 7.03 -20.09 -7.12
CA VAL A 386 8.07 -20.57 -6.20
C VAL A 386 9.46 -20.01 -6.56
N ASN A 387 9.68 -19.66 -7.82
CA ASN A 387 10.95 -19.19 -8.36
C ASN A 387 10.73 -17.94 -9.22
N GLU A 388 11.82 -17.40 -9.76
CA GLU A 388 11.79 -16.20 -10.60
C GLU A 388 11.74 -16.57 -12.09
N SER A 389 10.97 -17.60 -12.46
CA SER A 389 10.77 -17.97 -13.86
C SER A 389 9.84 -16.99 -14.58
N GLU A 390 10.03 -16.86 -15.88
CA GLU A 390 9.17 -16.04 -16.72
C GLU A 390 7.77 -16.66 -16.83
N ILE A 391 6.77 -15.91 -16.35
CA ILE A 391 5.35 -16.16 -16.60
C ILE A 391 4.90 -15.25 -17.74
N PHE A 392 4.26 -15.84 -18.75
CA PHE A 392 3.66 -15.08 -19.85
C PHE A 392 2.17 -14.93 -19.59
N TYR A 393 1.60 -13.78 -19.94
CA TYR A 393 0.17 -13.56 -19.75
C TYR A 393 -0.45 -12.68 -20.81
N GLN A 394 -1.75 -12.91 -21.04
CA GLN A 394 -2.55 -12.13 -21.97
C GLN A 394 -3.98 -11.99 -21.45
N PHE A 395 -4.53 -10.78 -21.52
CA PHE A 395 -5.95 -10.57 -21.23
C PHE A 395 -6.81 -11.15 -22.36
N VAL A 396 -8.02 -11.57 -22.04
CA VAL A 396 -8.97 -12.12 -23.01
C VAL A 396 -10.36 -11.54 -22.84
N ALA A 397 -11.10 -11.46 -23.94
CA ALA A 397 -12.49 -11.05 -23.97
C ALA A 397 -13.43 -12.23 -23.66
N LYS A 398 -14.74 -11.94 -23.62
CA LYS A 398 -15.77 -12.92 -23.24
C LYS A 398 -15.83 -14.13 -24.16
N ASP A 399 -15.50 -13.95 -25.44
CA ASP A 399 -15.42 -15.00 -26.46
C ASP A 399 -14.08 -15.74 -26.46
N GLY A 400 -13.16 -15.40 -25.55
CA GLY A 400 -11.82 -15.97 -25.46
C GLY A 400 -10.81 -15.39 -26.46
N SER A 401 -11.18 -14.35 -27.23
CA SER A 401 -10.24 -13.63 -28.09
C SER A 401 -9.22 -12.82 -27.28
N PRO A 402 -7.99 -12.65 -27.77
CA PRO A 402 -6.96 -11.90 -27.07
C PRO A 402 -7.28 -10.40 -27.00
N VAL A 403 -7.00 -9.78 -25.86
CA VAL A 403 -7.08 -8.33 -25.63
C VAL A 403 -5.68 -7.81 -25.31
N GLY A 404 -5.17 -6.91 -26.15
CA GLY A 404 -3.82 -6.37 -26.02
C GLY A 404 -2.71 -7.35 -26.38
N THR A 405 -1.48 -7.01 -26.01
CA THR A 405 -0.28 -7.80 -26.28
C THR A 405 -0.03 -8.86 -25.21
N ILE A 406 0.80 -9.85 -25.53
CA ILE A 406 1.37 -10.75 -24.53
C ILE A 406 2.38 -9.96 -23.69
N ASN A 407 2.36 -10.19 -22.38
CA ASN A 407 3.27 -9.59 -21.42
C ASN A 407 3.99 -10.68 -20.64
N THR A 408 5.06 -10.32 -19.93
CA THR A 408 5.80 -11.25 -19.08
C THR A 408 6.03 -10.68 -17.68
N ASN A 409 6.28 -11.57 -16.73
CA ASN A 409 6.76 -11.21 -15.41
C ASN A 409 7.51 -12.37 -14.76
N SER A 410 8.65 -12.10 -14.14
CA SER A 410 9.45 -13.08 -13.38
C SER A 410 9.52 -12.80 -11.88
N CYS A 411 8.80 -11.80 -11.37
CA CYS A 411 8.71 -11.63 -9.93
C CYS A 411 8.04 -12.86 -9.31
N THR A 412 8.55 -13.29 -8.16
CA THR A 412 7.96 -14.36 -7.33
C THR A 412 6.53 -14.05 -6.93
N ARG A 413 6.17 -12.77 -6.85
CA ARG A 413 4.80 -12.33 -6.67
C ARG A 413 4.53 -11.01 -7.37
N PHE A 414 3.43 -10.93 -8.12
CA PHE A 414 3.03 -9.71 -8.81
C PHE A 414 1.51 -9.60 -8.92
N MET A 415 1.01 -8.38 -9.07
CA MET A 415 -0.42 -8.11 -9.22
C MET A 415 -0.79 -7.87 -10.69
N LEU A 416 -1.92 -8.43 -11.11
CA LEU A 416 -2.58 -8.13 -12.38
C LEU A 416 -3.97 -7.56 -12.09
N SER A 417 -4.40 -6.58 -12.88
CA SER A 417 -5.75 -6.03 -12.80
C SER A 417 -6.32 -5.90 -14.20
N LYS A 418 -7.64 -6.08 -14.30
CA LYS A 418 -8.38 -5.75 -15.50
C LYS A 418 -8.01 -4.34 -15.94
N SER A 419 -7.52 -4.19 -17.16
CA SER A 419 -7.02 -2.91 -17.69
C SER A 419 -7.94 -2.27 -18.72
N ASP A 420 -8.92 -3.02 -19.23
CA ASP A 420 -9.86 -2.60 -20.28
C ASP A 420 -11.23 -3.22 -19.99
N ALA A 421 -12.32 -2.50 -20.28
CA ALA A 421 -13.68 -2.99 -20.13
C ALA A 421 -13.96 -4.31 -20.89
N LYS A 422 -13.32 -4.49 -22.07
CA LYS A 422 -13.39 -5.69 -22.91
C LYS A 422 -12.73 -6.91 -22.27
N SER A 423 -11.74 -6.72 -21.40
CA SER A 423 -11.04 -7.80 -20.72
C SER A 423 -11.96 -8.46 -19.70
N THR A 424 -12.33 -9.71 -19.91
CA THR A 424 -13.14 -10.50 -18.97
C THR A 424 -12.32 -11.56 -18.24
N GLY A 425 -11.08 -11.80 -18.66
CA GLY A 425 -10.20 -12.75 -18.00
C GLY A 425 -8.74 -12.61 -18.41
N ILE A 426 -7.92 -13.51 -17.90
CA ILE A 426 -6.49 -13.63 -18.15
C ILE A 426 -6.18 -15.09 -18.52
N ARG A 427 -5.27 -15.27 -19.47
CA ARG A 427 -4.53 -16.52 -19.68
C ARG A 427 -3.12 -16.33 -19.14
N LEU A 428 -2.66 -17.25 -18.30
CA LEU A 428 -1.29 -17.29 -17.77
C LEU A 428 -0.62 -18.56 -18.29
N TYR A 429 0.63 -18.45 -18.72
CA TYR A 429 1.42 -19.54 -19.25
C TYR A 429 2.67 -19.71 -18.40
N HIS A 430 2.88 -20.91 -17.87
CA HIS A 430 4.00 -21.23 -16.99
C HIS A 430 4.48 -22.67 -17.21
N ARG A 431 5.62 -23.04 -16.61
CA ARG A 431 6.17 -24.41 -16.73
C ARG A 431 5.40 -25.36 -15.82
N GLU A 432 5.17 -26.59 -16.29
CA GLU A 432 4.38 -27.60 -15.56
C GLU A 432 5.00 -27.98 -14.20
N ASN A 433 6.33 -28.06 -14.13
CA ASN A 433 7.08 -28.38 -12.91
C ASN A 433 7.28 -27.19 -11.96
N GLU A 434 6.77 -26.01 -12.31
CA GLU A 434 6.92 -24.77 -11.57
C GLU A 434 5.52 -24.14 -11.41
N PRO A 435 4.68 -24.67 -10.52
CA PRO A 435 3.30 -24.24 -10.40
C PRO A 435 3.22 -22.79 -9.91
N CYS A 436 2.30 -22.03 -10.50
CA CYS A 436 1.91 -20.72 -9.99
C CYS A 436 0.53 -20.78 -9.34
N GLN A 437 0.30 -19.90 -8.36
CA GLN A 437 -0.95 -19.75 -7.65
C GLN A 437 -1.57 -18.40 -7.99
N LEU A 438 -2.89 -18.38 -8.12
CA LEU A 438 -3.65 -17.16 -8.34
C LEU A 438 -4.55 -16.89 -7.13
N PHE A 439 -4.58 -15.63 -6.74
CA PHE A 439 -5.38 -15.17 -5.62
C PHE A 439 -6.21 -13.96 -6.00
N GLU A 440 -7.52 -14.05 -5.80
CA GLU A 440 -8.45 -12.99 -6.15
C GLU A 440 -8.42 -11.83 -5.15
N VAL A 441 -8.48 -10.61 -5.69
CA VAL A 441 -8.64 -9.39 -4.89
C VAL A 441 -9.63 -8.42 -5.54
N TYR A 442 -10.21 -7.57 -4.69
CA TYR A 442 -11.13 -6.53 -5.14
C TYR A 442 -10.37 -5.31 -5.68
N ASP A 443 -10.81 -4.80 -6.83
CA ASP A 443 -10.33 -3.55 -7.43
C ASP A 443 -8.78 -3.45 -7.48
N ARG A 444 -8.18 -2.81 -6.46
CA ARG A 444 -6.73 -2.69 -6.24
C ARG A 444 -6.33 -2.86 -4.76
N ALA A 445 -7.23 -3.39 -3.93
CA ALA A 445 -7.08 -3.44 -2.48
C ALA A 445 -6.24 -4.64 -2.03
N HIS A 446 -5.37 -4.40 -1.05
CA HIS A 446 -4.50 -5.40 -0.48
C HIS A 446 -5.18 -6.26 0.59
N PHE A 447 -5.03 -7.58 0.40
CA PHE A 447 -5.04 -8.72 1.32
C PHE A 447 -5.87 -8.67 2.62
N PRO A 448 -6.64 -9.73 2.92
CA PRO A 448 -6.24 -11.14 2.80
C PRO A 448 -6.62 -11.75 1.46
N VAL A 449 -5.72 -12.53 0.87
CA VAL A 449 -6.01 -13.30 -0.33
C VAL A 449 -6.62 -14.64 0.00
N THR A 450 -7.63 -15.02 -0.78
CA THR A 450 -8.18 -16.37 -0.78
C THR A 450 -7.78 -17.05 -2.09
N GLU A 451 -7.35 -18.31 -2.02
CA GLU A 451 -7.11 -19.11 -3.22
C GLU A 451 -8.38 -19.20 -4.07
N VAL A 452 -8.22 -19.04 -5.38
CA VAL A 452 -9.29 -19.05 -6.38
C VAL A 452 -10.21 -20.26 -6.24
N GLU A 453 -9.65 -21.45 -6.07
CA GLU A 453 -10.38 -22.71 -5.89
C GLU A 453 -11.36 -22.68 -4.71
N LYS A 454 -11.10 -21.88 -3.69
CA LYS A 454 -11.95 -21.74 -2.49
C LYS A 454 -13.07 -20.71 -2.65
N THR A 455 -13.10 -19.97 -3.76
CA THR A 455 -14.07 -18.88 -4.02
C THR A 455 -15.03 -19.18 -5.18
N HIS A 456 -14.84 -20.28 -5.91
CA HIS A 456 -15.58 -20.62 -7.12
C HIS A 456 -16.99 -21.23 -6.92
N GLN A 457 -17.53 -21.27 -5.70
CA GLN A 457 -18.93 -21.67 -5.47
C GLN A 457 -19.87 -20.46 -5.37
N GLY A 458 -20.55 -20.11 -6.48
CA GLY A 458 -21.76 -19.27 -6.49
C GLY A 458 -21.53 -17.75 -6.45
N SER A 459 -21.42 -17.13 -7.62
CA SER A 459 -21.20 -15.68 -7.79
C SER A 459 -22.51 -14.91 -7.90
N GLU A 460 -22.93 -14.31 -6.79
CA GLU A 460 -23.74 -13.07 -6.70
C GLU A 460 -23.75 -12.57 -5.24
N ASN A 461 -23.56 -13.48 -4.28
CA ASN A 461 -23.40 -13.20 -2.85
C ASN A 461 -22.06 -13.70 -2.29
N VAL A 462 -20.94 -13.55 -2.99
CA VAL A 462 -19.64 -14.07 -2.50
C VAL A 462 -19.22 -13.27 -1.26
N PRO A 463 -19.28 -13.84 -0.03
CA PRO A 463 -18.60 -13.25 1.10
C PRO A 463 -17.14 -13.69 0.95
N VAL A 464 -16.20 -12.78 0.63
CA VAL A 464 -14.76 -13.10 0.67
C VAL A 464 -14.30 -13.14 2.14
N THR A 465 -15.05 -13.87 2.97
CA THR A 465 -14.72 -14.08 4.36
C THR A 465 -13.45 -14.91 4.39
N PHE A 466 -12.42 -14.31 4.97
CA PHE A 466 -11.18 -14.90 5.42
C PHE A 466 -11.27 -16.42 5.67
N ILE A 467 -10.62 -17.21 4.81
CA ILE A 467 -10.30 -18.60 5.12
C ILE A 467 -8.95 -18.58 5.86
N PRO A 468 -8.87 -19.10 7.09
CA PRO A 468 -7.61 -19.18 7.81
C PRO A 468 -6.58 -19.92 6.96
N LEU A 469 -5.37 -19.36 6.85
CA LEU A 469 -4.20 -20.06 6.35
C LEU A 469 -3.93 -21.26 7.26
N LYS A 470 -4.55 -22.41 6.97
CA LYS A 470 -4.07 -23.70 7.46
C LYS A 470 -2.87 -24.05 6.60
N GLY A 471 -1.69 -24.04 7.24
CA GLY A 471 -0.48 -24.60 6.65
C GLY A 471 -0.73 -26.03 6.18
N ARG A 472 -0.03 -26.41 5.12
CA ARG A 472 0.27 -27.82 4.88
C ARG A 472 1.07 -28.37 6.04
#